data_AF-X1DLM5-F1
#
_entry.id   AF-X1DLM5-F1
#
_cell.length_a   1.000
_cell.length_b   1.000
_cell.length_c   1.000
_cell.angle_alpha   90.00
_cell.angle_beta   90.00
_cell.angle_gamma   90.00
#
_symmetry.space_group_name_H-M   'P 1'
#
loop_
_entity.id
_entity.type
_entity.pdbx_description
1 polymer ?
#
loop_
_entity_poly.entity_id
_entity_poly.type
_entity_poly.pdbx_seq_one_letter_code
_entity_poly.pdbx_strand_id
1 'polypeptide(L)'
;ETAASMDFEKIELQVKSIINGVPTYLQHFYMAFAKEIYSKQRKFKGQTLLNELAILDHKWGSRGLDVELLAEVKKFYVPTYQIPEWCRFDVGKFDVDIFG
;
A
#
# COMPACT_ATOMS: atom_id res chain seq x y z
N GLU A 1 -8.17 9.51 23.55
CA GLU A 1 -6.98 8.91 22.89
C GLU A 1 -7.10 7.41 22.60
N THR A 2 -8.20 6.74 22.92
CA THR A 2 -8.33 5.26 22.89
C THR A 2 -8.73 4.63 21.55
N ALA A 3 -9.30 5.37 20.59
CA ALA A 3 -9.76 4.78 19.32
C ALA A 3 -8.58 4.42 18.37
N ALA A 4 -7.59 5.30 18.27
CA ALA A 4 -6.46 5.11 17.36
C ALA A 4 -5.51 3.98 17.81
N SER A 5 -5.45 3.67 19.11
CA SER A 5 -4.68 2.55 19.65
C SER A 5 -5.35 1.20 19.36
N MET A 6 -6.68 1.13 19.46
CA MET A 6 -7.44 -0.10 19.17
C MET A 6 -7.40 -0.47 17.68
N ASP A 7 -7.40 0.52 16.78
CA ASP A 7 -7.28 0.26 15.34
C ASP A 7 -5.90 -0.28 14.97
N PHE A 8 -4.85 0.17 15.67
CA PHE A 8 -3.49 -0.30 15.43
C PHE A 8 -3.27 -1.74 15.93
N GLU A 9 -3.82 -2.13 17.08
CA GLU A 9 -3.72 -3.51 17.57
C GLU A 9 -4.40 -4.52 16.62
N LYS A 10 -5.56 -4.15 16.05
CA LYS A 10 -6.24 -4.97 15.04
C LYS A 10 -5.39 -5.16 13.79
N ILE A 11 -4.76 -4.08 13.33
CA ILE A 11 -3.82 -4.09 12.22
C ILE A 11 -2.65 -5.03 12.53
N GLU A 12 -2.04 -4.91 13.70
CA GLU A 12 -0.88 -5.71 14.08
C GLU A 12 -1.20 -7.20 14.11
N LEU A 13 -2.34 -7.58 14.67
CA LEU A 13 -2.82 -8.97 14.68
C LEU A 13 -3.02 -9.52 13.26
N GLN A 14 -3.58 -8.73 12.36
CA GLN A 14 -3.78 -9.17 10.98
C GLN A 14 -2.46 -9.28 10.21
N VAL A 15 -1.55 -8.31 10.35
CA VAL A 15 -0.25 -8.39 9.70
C VAL A 15 0.53 -9.60 10.25
N LYS A 16 0.45 -9.89 11.55
CA LYS A 16 1.02 -11.11 12.16
C LYS A 16 0.43 -12.39 11.57
N SER A 17 -0.86 -12.42 11.26
CA SER A 17 -1.51 -13.57 10.62
C SER A 17 -1.00 -13.80 9.20
N ILE A 18 -0.72 -12.73 8.44
CA ILE A 18 -0.22 -12.79 7.06
C ILE A 18 1.22 -13.30 7.02
N ILE A 19 2.07 -12.78 7.90
CA ILE A 19 3.49 -13.14 7.94
C ILE A 19 3.77 -14.42 8.74
N ASN A 20 2.75 -15.22 9.01
CA ASN A 20 2.89 -16.46 9.76
C ASN A 20 3.74 -17.46 8.95
N GLY A 21 4.98 -17.68 9.37
CA GLY A 21 5.98 -18.47 8.63
C GLY A 21 7.20 -17.67 8.17
N VAL A 22 7.15 -16.34 8.27
CA VAL A 22 8.32 -15.47 8.04
C VAL A 22 9.28 -15.56 9.24
N PRO A 23 10.61 -15.64 9.00
CA PRO A 23 11.59 -15.60 10.07
C PRO A 23 11.40 -14.39 11.00
N THR A 24 11.52 -14.59 12.31
CA THR A 24 11.25 -13.56 13.33
C THR A 24 12.06 -12.27 13.11
N TYR A 25 13.29 -12.42 12.62
CA TYR A 25 14.15 -11.27 12.29
C TYR A 25 13.66 -10.45 11.09
N LEU A 26 12.71 -10.94 10.28
CA LEU A 26 12.10 -10.16 9.20
C LEU A 26 10.74 -9.57 9.61
N GLN A 27 10.06 -10.16 10.60
CA GLN A 27 8.72 -9.75 11.00
C GLN A 27 8.64 -8.27 11.42
N HIS A 28 9.68 -7.76 12.07
CA HIS A 28 9.74 -6.35 12.45
C HIS A 28 9.76 -5.39 11.26
N PHE A 29 10.33 -5.79 10.12
CA PHE A 29 10.30 -5.00 8.89
C PHE A 29 8.91 -4.97 8.25
N TYR A 30 8.19 -6.10 8.26
CA TYR A 30 6.78 -6.12 7.82
C TYR A 30 5.89 -5.25 8.71
N MET A 31 6.12 -5.22 10.03
CA MET A 31 5.43 -4.28 10.92
C MET A 31 5.80 -2.82 10.63
N ALA A 32 7.05 -2.54 10.32
CA ALA A 32 7.48 -1.19 9.94
C ALA A 32 6.80 -0.75 8.63
N PHE A 33 6.70 -1.62 7.63
CA PHE A 33 5.96 -1.37 6.41
C PHE A 33 4.48 -1.06 6.66
N ALA A 34 3.81 -1.89 7.46
CA ALA A 34 2.41 -1.69 7.89
C ALA A 34 2.20 -0.31 8.56
N LYS A 35 3.12 0.09 9.45
CA LYS A 35 3.11 1.42 10.10
C LYS A 35 3.31 2.56 9.10
N GLU A 36 4.23 2.40 8.14
CA GLU A 36 4.46 3.41 7.11
C GLU A 36 3.22 3.61 6.23
N ILE A 37 2.53 2.53 5.84
CA ILE A 37 1.26 2.59 5.09
C ILE A 37 0.23 3.39 5.89
N TYR A 38 -0.01 3.01 7.15
CA TYR A 38 -1.00 3.68 7.99
C TYR A 38 -0.72 5.19 8.14
N SER A 39 0.56 5.55 8.31
CA SER A 39 0.98 6.97 8.38
C SER A 39 0.71 7.71 7.07
N LYS A 40 1.01 7.10 5.91
CA LYS A 40 0.77 7.70 4.58
C LYS A 40 -0.71 7.86 4.29
N GLN A 41 -1.55 6.90 4.67
CA GLN A 41 -3.01 6.96 4.49
C GLN A 41 -3.70 8.12 5.23
N ARG A 42 -3.11 8.55 6.34
CA ARG A 42 -3.59 9.73 7.09
C ARG A 42 -3.21 11.04 6.43
N LYS A 43 -2.16 11.05 5.59
CA LYS A 43 -1.62 12.24 4.92
C LYS A 43 -2.08 12.39 3.47
N PHE A 44 -2.23 11.28 2.75
CA PHE A 44 -2.51 11.25 1.33
C PHE A 44 -3.79 10.45 1.04
N LYS A 45 -4.47 10.79 -0.05
CA LYS A 45 -5.70 10.15 -0.53
C LYS A 45 -5.64 9.94 -2.06
N GLY A 46 -6.53 9.10 -2.58
CA GLY A 46 -6.68 8.87 -4.03
C GLY A 46 -5.39 8.43 -4.73
N GLN A 47 -5.13 8.95 -5.91
CA GLN A 47 -3.98 8.58 -6.74
C GLN A 47 -2.63 8.85 -6.06
N THR A 48 -2.52 9.95 -5.31
CA THR A 48 -1.29 10.29 -4.57
C THR A 48 -0.95 9.21 -3.55
N LEU A 49 -1.95 8.68 -2.84
CA LEU A 49 -1.73 7.57 -1.93
C LEU A 49 -1.24 6.31 -2.68
N LEU A 50 -1.83 5.99 -3.84
CA LEU A 50 -1.40 4.84 -4.64
C LEU A 50 0.07 4.98 -5.09
N ASN A 51 0.48 6.17 -5.51
CA ASN A 51 1.87 6.44 -5.89
C ASN A 51 2.82 6.26 -4.70
N GLU A 52 2.45 6.77 -3.52
CA GLU A 52 3.23 6.59 -2.30
C GLU A 52 3.36 5.13 -1.89
N LEU A 53 2.30 4.32 -2.06
CA LEU A 53 2.35 2.90 -1.78
C LEU A 53 3.26 2.15 -2.76
N ALA A 54 3.24 2.49 -4.04
CA ALA A 54 4.16 1.91 -5.03
C ALA A 54 5.64 2.21 -4.69
N ILE A 55 5.93 3.41 -4.18
CA ILE A 55 7.27 3.76 -3.68
C ILE A 55 7.65 2.88 -2.48
N LEU A 56 6.71 2.66 -1.54
CA LEU A 56 6.95 1.78 -0.39
C LEU A 56 7.17 0.32 -0.82
N ASP A 57 6.43 -0.19 -1.79
CA ASP A 57 6.62 -1.53 -2.32
C ASP A 57 8.03 -1.72 -2.86
N HIS A 58 8.48 -0.78 -3.71
CA HIS A 58 9.82 -0.83 -4.27
C HIS A 58 10.89 -0.74 -3.18
N LYS A 59 10.73 0.17 -2.22
CA LYS A 59 11.65 0.38 -1.08
C LYS A 59 11.83 -0.88 -0.23
N TRP A 60 10.75 -1.60 0.05
CA TRP A 60 10.79 -2.77 0.93
C TRP A 60 11.11 -4.05 0.15
N GLY A 61 10.65 -4.18 -1.09
CA GLY A 61 11.08 -5.24 -2.00
C GLY A 61 12.59 -5.19 -2.26
N SER A 62 13.17 -4.01 -2.47
CA SER A 62 14.63 -3.85 -2.65
C SER A 62 15.45 -4.18 -1.41
N ARG A 63 14.81 -4.26 -0.23
CA ARG A 63 15.42 -4.70 1.04
C ARG A 63 15.30 -6.21 1.26
N GLY A 64 14.75 -6.94 0.29
CA GLY A 64 14.61 -8.39 0.34
C GLY A 64 13.35 -8.88 1.03
N LEU A 65 12.33 -8.03 1.22
CA LEU A 65 11.01 -8.49 1.66
C LEU A 65 10.26 -9.10 0.48
N ASP A 66 9.44 -10.10 0.78
CA ASP A 66 8.63 -10.80 -0.19
C ASP A 66 7.51 -9.88 -0.71
N VAL A 67 7.51 -9.68 -2.02
CA VAL A 67 6.58 -8.77 -2.71
C VAL A 67 5.13 -9.28 -2.61
N GLU A 68 4.92 -10.60 -2.56
CA GLU A 68 3.58 -11.19 -2.43
C GLU A 68 3.01 -10.91 -1.04
N LEU A 69 3.81 -11.08 0.01
CA LEU A 69 3.41 -10.73 1.37
C LEU A 69 3.16 -9.23 1.54
N LEU A 70 4.01 -8.38 0.95
CA LEU A 70 3.77 -6.92 0.94
C LEU A 70 2.44 -6.58 0.24
N ALA A 71 2.11 -7.28 -0.84
CA ALA A 71 0.83 -7.12 -1.54
C ALA A 71 -0.37 -7.52 -0.67
N GLU A 72 -0.28 -8.63 0.07
CA GLU A 72 -1.33 -9.03 1.00
C GLU A 72 -1.52 -8.04 2.13
N VAL A 73 -0.44 -7.55 2.74
CA VAL A 73 -0.52 -6.54 3.80
C VAL A 73 -1.25 -5.30 3.30
N LYS A 74 -0.97 -4.82 2.08
CA LYS A 74 -1.65 -3.64 1.50
C LYS A 74 -3.15 -3.82 1.30
N LYS A 75 -3.64 -5.03 0.99
CA LYS A 75 -5.07 -5.28 0.75
C LYS A 75 -5.93 -4.90 1.96
N PHE A 76 -5.37 -4.95 3.17
CA PHE A 76 -6.06 -4.53 4.39
C PHE A 76 -6.24 -3.02 4.50
N TYR A 77 -5.32 -2.26 3.92
CA TYR A 77 -5.29 -0.81 4.03
C TYR A 77 -6.02 -0.13 2.88
N VAL A 78 -5.81 -0.61 1.66
CA VAL A 78 -6.42 -0.02 0.47
C VAL A 78 -7.68 -0.84 0.17
N PRO A 79 -8.89 -0.30 0.41
CA PRO A 79 -10.08 -0.91 -0.18
C PRO A 79 -9.82 -0.97 -1.68
N THR A 80 -10.09 -2.12 -2.32
CA THR A 80 -9.98 -2.26 -3.78
C THR A 80 -10.71 -1.09 -4.42
N TYR A 81 -9.96 -0.07 -4.84
CA TYR A 81 -10.49 0.98 -5.69
C TYR A 81 -10.75 0.26 -7.00
N GLN A 82 -11.98 -0.21 -7.20
CA GLN A 82 -12.45 -0.44 -8.55
C GLN A 82 -12.36 0.91 -9.22
N ILE A 83 -11.31 1.10 -10.03
CA ILE A 83 -11.27 2.19 -10.99
C ILE A 83 -12.50 1.93 -11.85
N PRO A 84 -13.54 2.77 -11.78
CA PRO A 84 -14.69 2.56 -12.63
C PRO A 84 -14.20 2.58 -14.08
N GLU A 85 -14.76 1.75 -14.97
CA GLU A 85 -14.31 1.72 -16.37
C GLU A 85 -14.34 3.11 -17.01
N TRP A 86 -15.23 4.00 -16.57
CA TRP A 86 -15.31 5.39 -17.02
C TRP A 86 -14.16 6.31 -16.54
N CYS A 87 -13.37 5.89 -15.55
CA CYS A 87 -12.12 6.54 -15.13
C CYS A 87 -10.89 5.92 -15.80
N ARG A 88 -11.05 4.84 -16.58
CA ARG A 88 -9.96 4.25 -17.34
C ARG A 88 -9.71 5.18 -18.52
N PHE A 89 -8.81 6.14 -18.34
CA PHE A 89 -8.33 6.96 -19.45
C PHE A 89 -7.72 6.03 -20.49
N ASP A 90 -8.41 5.88 -21.63
CA ASP A 90 -7.82 5.32 -22.83
C ASP A 90 -6.60 6.15 -23.17
N VAL A 91 -5.41 5.59 -22.97
CA VAL A 91 -4.16 6.12 -23.52
C VAL A 91 -4.15 5.79 -25.01
N GLY A 92 -5.11 6.37 -25.74
CA GLY A 92 -5.30 6.20 -27.17
C GLY A 92 -5.71 7.54 -27.75
N LYS A 93 -4.76 8.18 -28.46
CA LYS A 93 -4.83 9.51 -29.10
C LYS A 93 -4.63 10.70 -28.14
N PHE A 94 -3.37 10.90 -27.77
CA PHE A 94 -2.86 12.27 -27.77
C PHE A 94 -2.75 12.70 -29.24
N ASP A 95 -3.77 13.36 -29.77
CA ASP A 95 -3.61 14.19 -30.98
C ASP A 95 -2.74 15.39 -30.56
N VAL A 96 -1.43 15.22 -30.73
CA VAL A 96 -0.46 16.32 -30.68
C VAL A 96 -0.54 17.01 -32.03
N ASP A 97 -1.41 18.01 -32.17
CA ASP A 97 -1.35 19.03 -33.24
C ASP A 97 -2.23 20.25 -32.82
N ILE A 98 -1.73 21.06 -31.87
CA ILE A 98 -2.30 22.40 -31.54
C ILE A 98 -1.24 23.52 -31.66
N PHE A 99 -0.10 23.24 -32.31
CA PHE A 99 0.81 24.29 -32.77
C PHE A 99 1.34 23.95 -34.16
N GLY A 100 0.60 24.38 -35.18
CA GLY A 100 0.93 24.27 -36.61
C GLY A 100 -0.12 24.95 -37.46
#